data_AF-A0A127T562-F1
#
_entry.id   AF-A0A127T562-F1
#
_cell.length_a   1.000
_cell.length_b   1.000
_cell.length_c   1.000
_cell.angle_alpha   90.00
_cell.angle_beta   90.00
_cell.angle_gamma   90.00
#
_symmetry.space_group_name_H-M   'P 1'
#
loop_
_entity.id
_entity.type
_entity.pdbx_description
1 polymer ?
#
loop_
_entity_poly.entity_id
_entity_poly.type
_entity_poly.pdbx_seq_one_letter_code
_entity_poly.pdbx_strand_id
1 'polypeptide(L)'
;MKGVITIYLSVVLAFLTGCSTMKKRSNGTTVYHYANGFVTDSDNKIVAHYANGFVTKYSDIATQKHIKINSDLELFKLTSDCYLYTAWADMGHWGRVGSNGLVVISKGKALLIDSPTLESQTVELAWWFDKNLNVTFESFIPGHWHGDCVGGLTWLNRNGIKSYANRLTNEILASKGLEQANTSFSDSLLFKVGDIRIEAYYLGGGHAVDNIVVWIPSEKILFGGCMLKDMETSNIGNISDAAPLEEWLQTIDRVEQQFPNVEYVIPGHGKYGGKELFKHTKTIIENERHTKMSK
;
A
#
# COMPACT_ATOMS: atom_id res chain seq x y z
N MET A 1 22.23 -33.53 -1.78
CA MET A 1 21.56 -32.59 -0.84
C MET A 1 21.44 -31.13 -1.32
N LYS A 2 22.04 -30.69 -2.44
CA LYS A 2 21.89 -29.31 -2.94
C LYS A 2 20.59 -29.03 -3.74
N GLY A 3 19.89 -30.07 -4.22
CA GLY A 3 18.68 -29.91 -5.06
C GLY A 3 17.38 -29.67 -4.31
N VAL A 4 17.28 -30.08 -3.04
CA VAL A 4 16.02 -29.96 -2.26
C VAL A 4 15.85 -28.55 -1.67
N ILE A 5 16.95 -27.88 -1.32
CA ILE A 5 16.93 -26.52 -0.75
C ILE A 5 16.55 -25.47 -1.81
N THR A 6 17.04 -25.62 -3.05
CA THR A 6 16.72 -24.67 -4.14
C THR A 6 15.25 -24.72 -4.55
N ILE A 7 14.63 -25.91 -4.56
CA ILE A 7 13.21 -26.08 -4.89
C ILE A 7 12.32 -25.43 -3.82
N TYR A 8 12.65 -25.62 -2.54
CA TYR A 8 11.89 -24.99 -1.45
C TYR A 8 11.97 -23.46 -1.47
N LEU A 9 13.14 -22.88 -1.78
CA LEU A 9 13.30 -21.43 -1.86
C LEU A 9 12.49 -20.83 -3.03
N SER A 10 12.45 -21.51 -4.18
CA SER A 10 11.66 -21.06 -5.34
C SER A 10 10.14 -21.16 -5.15
N VAL A 11 9.67 -22.16 -4.39
CA VAL A 11 8.24 -22.33 -4.12
C VAL A 11 7.77 -21.29 -3.09
N VAL A 12 8.55 -21.02 -2.05
CA VAL A 12 8.22 -20.00 -1.04
C VAL A 12 8.24 -18.57 -1.64
N LEU A 13 9.16 -18.29 -2.57
CA LEU A 13 9.19 -16.99 -3.27
C LEU A 13 7.98 -16.78 -4.20
N ALA A 14 7.46 -17.84 -4.83
CA ALA A 14 6.28 -17.76 -5.69
C ALA A 14 5.00 -17.40 -4.91
N PHE A 15 4.87 -17.89 -3.67
CA PHE A 15 3.73 -17.56 -2.80
C PHE A 15 3.73 -16.11 -2.30
N LEU A 16 4.90 -15.49 -2.14
CA LEU A 16 5.02 -14.11 -1.66
C LEU A 16 5.00 -13.06 -2.79
N THR A 17 5.41 -13.44 -4.02
CA THR A 17 5.57 -12.49 -5.14
C THR A 17 4.45 -12.54 -6.18
N GLY A 18 3.58 -13.56 -6.15
CA GLY A 18 2.58 -13.80 -7.21
C GLY A 18 3.18 -14.21 -8.56
N CYS A 19 4.48 -14.48 -8.62
CA CYS A 19 5.20 -14.94 -9.81
C CYS A 19 4.87 -16.43 -10.07
N SER A 20 4.18 -16.71 -11.17
CA SER A 20 3.74 -18.05 -11.57
C SER A 20 4.85 -18.85 -12.25
N THR A 21 5.69 -18.22 -13.09
CA THR A 21 6.85 -18.87 -13.72
C THR A 21 7.95 -17.86 -14.09
N MET A 22 9.19 -18.35 -14.11
CA MET A 22 10.38 -17.63 -14.59
C MET A 22 10.90 -18.34 -15.84
N LYS A 23 11.04 -17.63 -16.97
CA LYS A 23 11.56 -18.20 -18.23
C LYS A 23 12.78 -17.44 -18.72
N LYS A 24 13.89 -18.15 -18.92
CA LYS A 24 15.07 -17.61 -19.59
C LYS A 24 14.90 -17.75 -21.10
N ARG A 25 14.90 -16.65 -21.84
CA ARG A 25 14.85 -16.62 -23.32
C ARG A 25 16.23 -16.94 -23.91
N SER A 26 16.25 -17.33 -25.18
CA SER A 26 17.47 -17.70 -25.93
C SER A 26 18.49 -16.56 -26.04
N ASN A 27 18.05 -15.31 -25.90
CA ASN A 27 18.90 -14.11 -25.87
C ASN A 27 19.45 -13.78 -24.46
N GLY A 28 19.23 -14.64 -23.46
CA GLY A 28 19.72 -14.46 -22.09
C GLY A 28 18.77 -13.70 -21.16
N THR A 29 17.71 -13.07 -21.67
CA THR A 29 16.73 -12.33 -20.87
C THR A 29 15.86 -13.27 -20.04
N THR A 30 15.75 -13.02 -18.73
CA THR A 30 14.78 -13.69 -17.86
C THR A 30 13.47 -12.93 -17.90
N VAL A 31 12.34 -13.60 -18.13
CA VAL A 31 11.01 -12.99 -18.03
C VAL A 31 10.25 -13.60 -16.86
N TYR A 32 9.53 -12.76 -16.12
CA TYR A 32 8.65 -13.16 -15.02
C TYR A 32 7.21 -13.11 -15.48
N HIS A 33 6.50 -14.21 -15.24
CA HIS A 33 5.08 -14.32 -15.52
C HIS A 33 4.35 -14.30 -14.19
N TYR A 34 3.33 -13.47 -14.08
CA TYR A 34 2.48 -13.38 -12.90
C TYR A 34 1.15 -14.10 -13.12
N ALA A 35 0.53 -14.57 -12.04
CA ALA A 35 -0.74 -15.31 -12.11
C ALA A 35 -1.88 -14.51 -12.77
N ASN A 36 -1.83 -13.17 -12.68
CA ASN A 36 -2.77 -12.24 -13.32
C ASN A 36 -2.48 -11.97 -14.82
N GLY A 37 -1.53 -12.68 -15.44
CA GLY A 37 -1.27 -12.60 -16.89
C GLY A 37 -0.26 -11.53 -17.31
N PHE A 38 0.38 -10.84 -16.37
CA PHE A 38 1.48 -9.90 -16.66
C PHE A 38 2.78 -10.63 -16.99
N VAL A 39 3.53 -10.09 -17.95
CA VAL A 39 4.88 -10.52 -18.31
C VAL A 39 5.82 -9.33 -18.20
N THR A 40 6.87 -9.49 -17.39
CA THR A 40 7.94 -8.49 -17.27
C THR A 40 9.27 -9.06 -17.76
N ASP A 41 10.16 -8.21 -18.26
CA ASP A 41 11.53 -8.61 -18.61
C ASP A 41 12.45 -8.70 -17.38
N SER A 42 13.75 -8.89 -17.61
CA SER A 42 14.73 -9.07 -16.53
C SER A 42 14.92 -7.82 -15.69
N ASP A 43 14.53 -6.67 -16.25
CA ASP A 43 14.58 -5.37 -15.60
C ASP A 43 13.21 -5.03 -14.96
N ASN A 44 12.30 -6.02 -14.92
CA ASN A 44 10.92 -5.93 -14.42
C ASN A 44 10.05 -4.91 -15.15
N LYS A 45 10.45 -4.49 -16.36
CA LYS A 45 9.62 -3.67 -17.23
C LYS A 45 8.52 -4.53 -17.83
N ILE A 46 7.30 -4.01 -17.81
CA ILE A 46 6.15 -4.72 -18.39
C ILE A 46 6.31 -4.78 -19.90
N VAL A 47 6.44 -5.99 -20.44
CA VAL A 47 6.58 -6.24 -21.87
C VAL A 47 5.32 -6.83 -22.50
N ALA A 48 4.42 -7.41 -21.69
CA ALA A 48 3.10 -7.84 -22.13
C ALA A 48 2.13 -8.04 -20.96
N HIS A 49 0.82 -8.04 -21.25
CA HIS A 49 -0.26 -8.39 -20.32
C HIS A 49 -1.33 -9.17 -21.10
N TYR A 50 -1.72 -10.34 -20.59
CA TYR A 50 -2.62 -11.30 -21.27
C TYR A 50 -3.78 -11.77 -20.38
N ALA A 51 -4.36 -10.92 -19.54
CA ALA A 51 -5.56 -11.30 -18.80
C ALA A 51 -6.70 -11.67 -19.78
N ASN A 52 -7.16 -12.93 -19.69
CA ASN A 52 -8.34 -13.47 -20.38
C ASN A 52 -8.38 -13.40 -21.92
N GLY A 53 -7.24 -13.22 -22.60
CA GLY A 53 -7.18 -13.32 -24.07
C GLY A 53 -7.75 -12.13 -24.85
N PHE A 54 -8.10 -11.02 -24.20
CA PHE A 54 -8.58 -9.80 -24.87
C PHE A 54 -7.79 -8.56 -24.41
N VAL A 55 -7.44 -7.70 -25.36
CA VAL A 55 -6.97 -6.33 -25.07
C VAL A 55 -8.21 -5.48 -24.86
N THR A 56 -8.68 -5.34 -23.63
CA THR A 56 -9.78 -4.42 -23.31
C THR A 56 -9.28 -2.98 -23.48
N LYS A 57 -9.93 -2.20 -24.35
CA LYS A 57 -9.72 -0.74 -24.40
C LYS A 57 -10.55 -0.11 -23.29
N TYR A 58 -9.89 0.34 -22.21
CA TYR A 58 -10.54 0.90 -21.02
C TYR A 58 -10.85 2.42 -21.12
N SER A 59 -10.83 3.01 -22.32
CA SER A 59 -11.08 4.45 -22.50
C SER A 59 -12.43 4.93 -21.96
N ASP A 60 -13.38 4.01 -21.77
CA ASP A 60 -14.75 4.30 -21.32
C ASP A 60 -14.94 4.15 -19.78
N ILE A 61 -13.90 3.70 -19.07
CA ILE A 61 -13.96 3.37 -17.62
C ILE A 61 -13.33 4.48 -16.75
N ALA A 62 -12.48 5.33 -17.32
CA ALA A 62 -11.76 6.40 -16.60
C ALA A 62 -12.68 7.48 -15.98
N THR A 63 -13.94 7.55 -16.40
CA THR A 63 -14.96 8.48 -15.87
C THR A 63 -15.81 7.87 -14.76
N GLN A 64 -15.69 6.57 -14.50
CA GLN A 64 -16.49 5.88 -13.50
C GLN A 64 -15.95 6.16 -12.09
N LYS A 65 -16.87 6.32 -11.12
CA LYS A 65 -16.52 6.52 -9.71
C LYS A 65 -15.88 5.26 -9.09
N HIS A 66 -16.29 4.08 -9.53
CA HIS A 66 -15.76 2.79 -9.09
C HIS A 66 -15.34 1.99 -10.32
N ILE A 67 -14.12 1.45 -10.29
CA ILE A 67 -13.48 0.74 -11.38
C ILE A 67 -12.97 -0.58 -10.85
N LYS A 68 -13.50 -1.68 -11.36
CA LYS A 68 -12.98 -3.01 -11.06
C LYS A 68 -11.92 -3.37 -12.09
N ILE A 69 -10.64 -3.41 -11.68
CA ILE A 69 -9.55 -3.82 -12.57
C ILE A 69 -9.63 -5.33 -12.81
N ASN A 70 -9.78 -6.10 -11.73
CA ASN A 70 -10.00 -7.55 -11.77
C ASN A 70 -10.74 -8.03 -10.50
N SER A 71 -10.68 -9.33 -10.17
CA SER A 71 -11.32 -9.90 -8.97
C SER A 71 -10.77 -9.39 -7.65
N ASP A 72 -9.52 -8.95 -7.64
CA ASP A 72 -8.68 -8.69 -6.47
C ASP A 72 -8.13 -7.26 -6.44
N LEU A 73 -8.45 -6.42 -7.41
CA LEU A 73 -7.99 -5.04 -7.47
C LEU A 73 -9.08 -4.13 -8.02
N GLU A 74 -9.39 -3.09 -7.26
CA GLU A 74 -10.39 -2.09 -7.61
C GLU A 74 -9.92 -0.68 -7.25
N LEU A 75 -10.44 0.31 -7.95
CA LEU A 75 -10.18 1.72 -7.76
C LEU A 75 -11.49 2.47 -7.48
N PHE A 76 -11.42 3.46 -6.61
CA PHE A 76 -12.47 4.42 -6.34
C PHE A 76 -11.91 5.82 -6.58
N LYS A 77 -12.47 6.53 -7.56
CA LYS A 77 -12.13 7.93 -7.79
C LYS A 77 -12.69 8.77 -6.64
N LEU A 78 -11.81 9.21 -5.74
CA LEU A 78 -12.18 9.93 -4.52
C LEU A 78 -12.33 11.43 -4.82
N THR A 79 -11.37 11.99 -5.57
CA THR A 79 -11.40 13.37 -6.07
C THR A 79 -10.95 13.42 -7.54
N SER A 80 -10.74 14.62 -8.11
CA SER A 80 -10.18 14.76 -9.46
C SER A 80 -8.79 14.12 -9.57
N ASP A 81 -8.00 14.23 -8.50
CA ASP A 81 -6.58 13.94 -8.48
C ASP A 81 -6.21 12.72 -7.61
N CYS A 82 -7.18 12.15 -6.89
CA CYS A 82 -6.95 11.01 -5.99
C CYS A 82 -7.82 9.79 -6.32
N TYR A 83 -7.17 8.63 -6.40
CA TYR A 83 -7.81 7.31 -6.51
C TYR A 83 -7.46 6.47 -5.30
N LEU A 84 -8.45 6.14 -4.47
CA LEU A 84 -8.32 5.06 -3.49
C LEU A 84 -8.29 3.74 -4.26
N TYR A 85 -7.42 2.82 -3.92
CA TYR A 85 -7.51 1.45 -4.39
C TYR A 85 -7.71 0.49 -3.22
N THR A 86 -8.38 -0.63 -3.48
CA THR A 86 -8.41 -1.77 -2.57
C THR A 86 -7.85 -2.99 -3.30
N ALA A 87 -6.81 -3.58 -2.72
CA ALA A 87 -6.17 -4.80 -3.21
C ALA A 87 -6.46 -5.95 -2.25
N TRP A 88 -7.07 -7.02 -2.76
CA TRP A 88 -7.42 -8.21 -2.00
C TRP A 88 -6.33 -9.26 -2.13
N ALA A 89 -5.88 -9.81 -1.01
CA ALA A 89 -4.91 -10.90 -0.96
C ALA A 89 -5.32 -11.92 0.09
N ASP A 90 -4.87 -13.17 -0.08
CA ASP A 90 -4.98 -14.19 0.96
C ASP A 90 -3.87 -13.97 1.99
N MET A 91 -4.26 -13.74 3.25
CA MET A 91 -3.37 -13.46 4.37
C MET A 91 -3.37 -14.63 5.39
N GLY A 92 -3.48 -15.85 4.88
CA GLY A 92 -3.35 -17.07 5.67
C GLY A 92 -4.52 -17.22 6.64
N HIS A 93 -4.25 -17.20 7.95
CA HIS A 93 -5.29 -17.39 8.97
C HIS A 93 -6.30 -16.22 9.04
N TRP A 94 -5.94 -15.05 8.49
CA TRP A 94 -6.88 -13.92 8.35
C TRP A 94 -7.81 -14.07 7.13
N GLY A 95 -7.56 -15.06 6.27
CA GLY A 95 -8.30 -15.28 5.02
C GLY A 95 -8.07 -14.18 3.99
N ARG A 96 -9.09 -13.90 3.18
CA ARG A 96 -9.04 -12.90 2.11
C ARG A 96 -9.28 -11.50 2.68
N VAL A 97 -8.24 -10.68 2.68
CA VAL A 97 -8.22 -9.34 3.28
C VAL A 97 -8.01 -8.28 2.21
N GLY A 98 -8.84 -7.24 2.23
CA GLY A 98 -8.70 -6.04 1.38
C GLY A 98 -7.81 -5.01 2.06
N SER A 99 -6.75 -4.57 1.38
CA SER A 99 -5.81 -3.55 1.83
C SER A 99 -5.95 -2.31 0.96
N ASN A 100 -6.07 -1.15 1.61
CA ASN A 100 -6.25 0.12 0.94
C ASN A 100 -4.90 0.79 0.67
N GLY A 101 -4.82 1.51 -0.44
CA GLY A 101 -3.78 2.51 -0.67
C GLY A 101 -4.31 3.65 -1.51
N LEU A 102 -3.52 4.69 -1.71
CA LEU A 102 -3.96 5.91 -2.40
C LEU A 102 -2.99 6.26 -3.53
N VAL A 103 -3.54 6.56 -4.71
CA VAL A 103 -2.78 7.10 -5.84
C VAL A 103 -3.15 8.57 -6.02
N VAL A 104 -2.16 9.44 -5.87
CA VAL A 104 -2.30 10.90 -6.06
C VAL A 104 -1.65 11.28 -7.38
N ILE A 105 -2.37 11.97 -8.25
CA ILE A 105 -1.99 12.20 -9.65
C ILE A 105 -1.86 13.69 -9.91
N SER A 106 -0.78 14.10 -10.56
CA SER A 106 -0.63 15.46 -11.08
C SER A 106 0.29 15.45 -12.30
N LYS A 107 -0.09 16.14 -13.38
CA LYS A 107 0.74 16.31 -14.59
C LYS A 107 1.29 14.99 -15.19
N GLY A 108 0.48 13.92 -15.20
CA GLY A 108 0.89 12.61 -15.72
C GLY A 108 1.87 11.84 -14.82
N LYS A 109 2.08 12.32 -13.59
CA LYS A 109 2.89 11.69 -12.55
C LYS A 109 2.01 11.26 -11.39
N ALA A 110 2.43 10.22 -10.68
CA ALA A 110 1.73 9.75 -9.50
C ALA A 110 2.65 9.47 -8.31
N LEU A 111 2.12 9.75 -7.12
CA LEU A 111 2.52 9.16 -5.86
C LEU A 111 1.66 7.93 -5.61
N LEU A 112 2.31 6.83 -5.23
CA LEU A 112 1.66 5.67 -4.61
C LEU A 112 1.86 5.74 -3.09
N ILE A 113 0.77 5.77 -2.33
CA ILE A 113 0.75 5.67 -0.86
C ILE A 113 0.25 4.28 -0.50
N ASP A 114 1.10 3.51 0.18
CA ASP A 114 1.01 2.05 0.30
C ASP A 114 0.97 1.31 -1.04
N SER A 115 1.51 0.10 -1.05
CA SER A 115 1.50 -0.79 -2.20
C SER A 115 0.66 -2.04 -1.87
N PRO A 116 0.01 -2.68 -2.86
CA PRO A 116 -0.60 -3.97 -2.65
C PRO A 116 0.34 -4.99 -2.00
N THR A 117 -0.22 -5.91 -1.22
CA THR A 117 0.55 -6.99 -0.55
C THR A 117 1.35 -7.83 -1.54
N LEU A 118 0.80 -8.08 -2.73
CA LEU A 118 1.47 -8.83 -3.77
C LEU A 118 2.14 -7.88 -4.76
N GLU A 119 3.41 -8.14 -5.05
CA GLU A 119 4.17 -7.41 -6.07
C GLU A 119 3.42 -7.38 -7.42
N SER A 120 2.83 -8.51 -7.85
CA SER A 120 2.06 -8.60 -9.09
C SER A 120 0.88 -7.63 -9.19
N GLN A 121 0.24 -7.29 -8.06
CA GLN A 121 -0.84 -6.31 -8.02
C GLN A 121 -0.30 -4.88 -8.13
N THR A 122 0.91 -4.62 -7.60
CA THR A 122 1.59 -3.33 -7.80
C THR A 122 1.93 -3.11 -9.27
N VAL A 123 2.44 -4.15 -9.94
CA VAL A 123 2.73 -4.14 -11.39
C VAL A 123 1.45 -3.85 -12.19
N GLU A 124 0.36 -4.53 -11.85
CA GLU A 124 -0.93 -4.34 -12.52
C GLU A 124 -1.52 -2.95 -12.31
N LEU A 125 -1.44 -2.43 -11.09
CA LEU A 125 -1.87 -1.07 -10.76
C LEU A 125 -1.09 -0.04 -11.58
N ALA A 126 0.24 -0.13 -11.59
CA ALA A 126 1.10 0.78 -12.36
C ALA A 126 0.80 0.71 -13.87
N TRP A 127 0.58 -0.49 -14.41
CA TRP A 127 0.19 -0.67 -15.81
C TRP A 127 -1.17 -0.05 -16.12
N TRP A 128 -2.15 -0.23 -15.23
CA TRP A 128 -3.48 0.32 -15.42
C TRP A 128 -3.43 1.85 -15.52
N PHE A 129 -2.68 2.51 -14.63
CA PHE A 129 -2.50 3.96 -14.68
C PHE A 129 -1.78 4.43 -15.95
N ASP A 130 -0.72 3.73 -16.37
CA ASP A 130 0.02 4.05 -17.60
C ASP A 130 -0.87 3.92 -18.84
N LYS A 131 -1.57 2.79 -19.00
CA LYS A 131 -2.34 2.53 -20.23
C LYS A 131 -3.64 3.28 -20.34
N ASN A 132 -4.27 3.58 -19.20
CA ASN A 132 -5.63 4.14 -19.23
C ASN A 132 -5.65 5.63 -18.95
N LEU A 133 -4.67 6.15 -18.20
CA LEU A 133 -4.60 7.57 -17.85
C LEU A 133 -3.32 8.25 -18.35
N ASN A 134 -2.39 7.52 -18.98
CA ASN A 134 -1.07 8.04 -19.36
C ASN A 134 -0.34 8.64 -18.15
N VAL A 135 -0.45 7.95 -17.00
CA VAL A 135 0.09 8.34 -15.71
C VAL A 135 1.19 7.36 -15.31
N THR A 136 2.35 7.89 -14.91
CA THR A 136 3.50 7.10 -14.48
C THR A 136 3.78 7.33 -12.99
N PHE A 137 4.03 6.25 -12.24
CA PHE A 137 4.44 6.38 -10.84
C PHE A 137 5.86 6.96 -10.77
N GLU A 138 6.02 8.04 -10.03
CA GLU A 138 7.33 8.69 -9.82
C GLU A 138 7.82 8.58 -8.39
N SER A 139 6.89 8.46 -7.44
CA SER A 139 7.20 8.34 -6.04
C SER A 139 6.31 7.35 -5.30
N PHE A 140 6.83 6.84 -4.20
CA PHE A 140 6.19 5.88 -3.32
C PHE A 140 6.45 6.24 -1.86
N ILE A 141 5.45 6.04 -1.00
CA ILE A 141 5.59 6.15 0.45
C ILE A 141 4.71 5.11 1.17
N PRO A 142 5.29 4.20 1.99
CA PRO A 142 4.52 3.29 2.81
C PRO A 142 4.11 3.93 4.14
N GLY A 143 2.97 3.51 4.68
CA GLY A 143 2.46 3.84 6.00
C GLY A 143 3.29 3.19 7.11
N HIS A 144 3.73 1.95 6.94
CA HIS A 144 4.64 1.22 7.85
C HIS A 144 5.27 0.01 7.17
N TRP A 145 6.01 -0.82 7.90
CA TRP A 145 6.79 -1.92 7.34
C TRP A 145 6.01 -3.18 6.89
N HIS A 146 4.72 -3.34 7.23
CA HIS A 146 3.99 -4.57 6.91
C HIS A 146 3.75 -4.73 5.40
N GLY A 147 3.48 -5.97 4.98
CA GLY A 147 3.38 -6.33 3.56
C GLY A 147 2.27 -5.60 2.80
N ASP A 148 1.15 -5.28 3.45
CA ASP A 148 0.07 -4.44 2.92
C ASP A 148 0.45 -2.97 2.67
N CYS A 149 1.66 -2.57 3.06
CA CYS A 149 2.25 -1.27 2.75
C CYS A 149 3.43 -1.40 1.79
N VAL A 150 4.34 -2.36 2.01
CA VAL A 150 5.62 -2.47 1.27
C VAL A 150 5.71 -3.65 0.30
N GLY A 151 4.63 -4.40 0.07
CA GLY A 151 4.64 -5.61 -0.78
C GLY A 151 5.17 -5.39 -2.20
N GLY A 152 4.98 -4.20 -2.76
CA GLY A 152 5.49 -3.77 -4.05
C GLY A 152 6.84 -3.04 -4.05
N LEU A 153 7.43 -2.75 -2.87
CA LEU A 153 8.60 -1.87 -2.73
C LEU A 153 9.80 -2.35 -3.57
N THR A 154 10.07 -3.65 -3.59
CA THR A 154 11.15 -4.23 -4.40
C THR A 154 10.99 -3.93 -5.88
N TRP A 155 9.77 -4.08 -6.44
CA TRP A 155 9.50 -3.71 -7.83
C TRP A 155 9.61 -2.21 -8.06
N LEU A 156 9.11 -1.40 -7.13
CA LEU A 156 9.15 0.06 -7.23
C LEU A 156 10.60 0.58 -7.29
N ASN A 157 11.47 0.13 -6.38
CA ASN A 157 12.88 0.50 -6.38
C ASN A 157 13.60 0.07 -7.65
N ARG A 158 13.39 -1.18 -8.09
CA ARG A 158 14.02 -1.71 -9.33
C ARG A 158 13.62 -0.91 -10.57
N ASN A 159 12.42 -0.35 -10.60
CA ASN A 159 11.92 0.48 -11.70
C ASN A 159 12.25 1.98 -11.54
N GLY A 160 13.10 2.34 -10.58
CA GLY A 160 13.58 3.71 -10.39
C GLY A 160 12.54 4.66 -9.79
N ILE A 161 11.48 4.13 -9.16
CA ILE A 161 10.52 4.96 -8.42
C ILE A 161 11.20 5.46 -7.15
N LYS A 162 11.09 6.76 -6.87
CA LYS A 162 11.65 7.35 -5.65
C LYS A 162 10.82 6.93 -4.45
N SER A 163 11.41 6.21 -3.51
CA SER A 163 10.72 5.68 -2.34
C SER A 163 11.15 6.45 -1.10
N TYR A 164 10.17 6.93 -0.35
CA TYR A 164 10.36 7.59 0.93
C TYR A 164 9.81 6.68 2.03
N ALA A 165 10.47 6.61 3.19
CA ALA A 165 9.90 5.96 4.36
C ALA A 165 10.36 6.63 5.65
N ASN A 166 9.62 6.42 6.73
CA ASN A 166 10.13 6.77 8.05
C ASN A 166 11.43 5.98 8.31
N ARG A 167 12.37 6.58 9.03
CA ARG A 167 13.62 5.94 9.42
C ARG A 167 13.37 4.64 10.17
N LEU A 168 12.37 4.59 11.06
CA LEU A 168 11.98 3.37 11.78
C LEU A 168 11.52 2.27 10.82
N THR A 169 10.73 2.61 9.80
CA THR A 169 10.32 1.64 8.77
C THR A 169 11.53 1.03 8.07
N ASN A 170 12.48 1.86 7.61
CA ASN A 170 13.70 1.36 6.97
C ASN A 170 14.59 0.53 7.92
N GLU A 171 14.70 0.90 9.19
CA GLU A 171 15.43 0.13 10.21
C GLU A 171 14.79 -1.25 10.42
N ILE A 172 13.46 -1.32 10.49
CA ILE A 172 12.72 -2.58 10.61
C ILE A 172 12.91 -3.44 9.35
N LEU A 173 12.75 -2.86 8.15
CA LEU A 173 12.97 -3.56 6.89
C LEU A 173 14.40 -4.13 6.80
N ALA A 174 15.40 -3.32 7.14
CA ALA A 174 16.80 -3.74 7.18
C ALA A 174 17.02 -4.93 8.12
N SER A 175 16.48 -4.87 9.35
CA SER A 175 16.62 -5.93 10.35
C SER A 175 15.98 -7.26 9.91
N LYS A 176 14.98 -7.19 9.02
CA LYS A 176 14.28 -8.35 8.45
C LYS A 176 14.85 -8.82 7.11
N GLY A 177 15.89 -8.15 6.60
CA GLY A 177 16.48 -8.45 5.29
C GLY A 177 15.56 -8.14 4.12
N LEU A 178 14.63 -7.20 4.29
CA LEU A 178 13.70 -6.74 3.25
C LEU A 178 14.26 -5.51 2.53
N GLU A 179 13.75 -5.26 1.32
CA GLU A 179 14.09 -4.05 0.54
C GLU A 179 13.71 -2.79 1.33
N GLN A 180 14.58 -1.79 1.32
CA GLN A 180 14.38 -0.51 2.02
C GLN A 180 13.96 0.59 1.03
N ALA A 181 13.25 1.61 1.52
CA ALA A 181 13.04 2.82 0.74
C ALA A 181 14.36 3.57 0.54
N ASN A 182 14.55 4.20 -0.62
CA ASN A 182 15.80 4.87 -0.99
C ASN A 182 16.01 6.24 -0.33
N THR A 183 14.97 6.80 0.30
CA THR A 183 15.03 8.05 1.06
C THR A 183 14.35 7.88 2.42
N SER A 184 15.00 8.29 3.51
CA SER A 184 14.43 8.26 4.85
C SER A 184 14.13 9.65 5.40
N PHE A 185 13.09 9.75 6.24
CA PHE A 185 12.82 10.93 7.09
C PHE A 185 12.52 10.46 8.52
N SER A 186 12.62 11.34 9.52
CA SER A 186 12.38 10.95 10.92
C SER A 186 11.10 11.53 11.51
N ASP A 187 10.87 12.84 11.35
CA ASP A 187 9.70 13.52 11.91
C ASP A 187 8.64 13.73 10.83
N SER A 188 8.97 14.54 9.82
CA SER A 188 8.07 14.86 8.73
C SER A 188 8.80 14.95 7.40
N LEU A 189 8.04 14.78 6.31
CA LEU A 189 8.51 14.93 4.95
C LEU A 189 7.51 15.75 4.15
N LEU A 190 7.99 16.84 3.55
CA LEU A 190 7.22 17.67 2.64
C LEU A 190 7.79 17.53 1.23
N PHE A 191 6.95 17.13 0.28
CA PHE A 191 7.33 17.06 -1.13
C PHE A 191 6.14 17.34 -2.04
N LYS A 192 6.37 17.27 -3.35
CA LYS A 192 5.32 17.45 -4.36
C LYS A 192 5.30 16.31 -5.35
N VAL A 193 4.12 16.03 -5.87
CA VAL A 193 3.90 15.28 -7.12
C VAL A 193 3.20 16.21 -8.08
N GLY A 194 3.86 16.52 -9.19
CA GLY A 194 3.49 17.66 -10.03
C GLY A 194 3.31 18.95 -9.21
N ASP A 195 2.08 19.45 -9.13
CA ASP A 195 1.75 20.65 -8.36
C ASP A 195 1.13 20.36 -6.98
N ILE A 196 0.80 19.10 -6.69
CA ILE A 196 0.13 18.70 -5.45
C ILE A 196 1.15 18.57 -4.33
N ARG A 197 0.88 19.25 -3.22
CA ARG A 197 1.67 19.18 -1.99
C ARG A 197 1.31 17.92 -1.20
N ILE A 198 2.33 17.17 -0.79
CA ILE A 198 2.21 15.95 0.02
C ILE A 198 2.96 16.16 1.31
N GLU A 199 2.32 15.82 2.44
CA GLU A 199 2.90 15.94 3.78
C GLU A 199 2.83 14.59 4.50
N ALA A 200 3.97 14.00 4.82
CA ALA A 200 4.04 12.78 5.61
C ALA A 200 4.50 13.10 7.03
N TYR A 201 3.84 12.53 8.04
CA TYR A 201 4.14 12.79 9.45
C TYR A 201 4.25 11.50 10.25
N TYR A 202 5.30 11.38 11.05
CA TYR A 202 5.38 10.45 12.15
C TYR A 202 4.89 11.12 13.43
N LEU A 203 3.65 10.80 13.81
CA LEU A 203 3.01 11.36 15.00
C LEU A 203 2.98 10.33 16.14
N GLY A 204 3.98 9.47 16.24
CA GLY A 204 4.11 8.40 17.24
C GLY A 204 3.58 7.03 16.79
N GLY A 205 3.83 6.00 17.60
CA GLY A 205 3.45 4.63 17.30
C GLY A 205 1.94 4.39 17.46
N GLY A 206 1.44 3.39 16.72
CA GLY A 206 0.05 2.97 16.74
C GLY A 206 -0.11 1.49 16.39
N HIS A 207 -0.74 1.18 15.25
CA HIS A 207 -0.82 -0.18 14.71
C HIS A 207 0.56 -0.82 14.52
N ALA A 208 1.53 0.01 14.15
CA ALA A 208 2.94 -0.33 14.16
C ALA A 208 3.74 0.80 14.84
N VAL A 209 4.89 0.47 15.42
CA VAL A 209 5.78 1.46 16.07
C VAL A 209 6.31 2.53 15.10
N ASP A 210 6.35 2.21 13.80
CA ASP A 210 6.87 3.04 12.72
C ASP A 210 5.78 3.71 11.87
N ASN A 211 4.49 3.55 12.21
CA ASN A 211 3.41 4.03 11.36
C ASN A 211 3.45 5.55 11.15
N ILE A 212 3.12 6.00 9.94
CA ILE A 212 2.96 7.40 9.59
C ILE A 212 1.55 7.69 9.09
N VAL A 213 1.23 8.97 8.96
CA VAL A 213 0.07 9.44 8.19
C VAL A 213 0.53 10.30 7.03
N VAL A 214 -0.26 10.33 5.95
CA VAL A 214 -0.02 11.20 4.79
C VAL A 214 -1.20 12.14 4.60
N TRP A 215 -0.94 13.43 4.60
CA TRP A 215 -1.91 14.50 4.43
C TRP A 215 -1.75 15.18 3.07
N ILE A 216 -2.88 15.40 2.38
CA ILE A 216 -2.95 16.04 1.08
C ILE A 216 -3.85 17.28 1.21
N PRO A 217 -3.27 18.47 1.48
CA PRO A 217 -4.04 19.65 1.87
C PRO A 217 -5.07 20.11 0.84
N SER A 218 -4.76 20.06 -0.46
CA SER A 218 -5.66 20.53 -1.53
C SER A 218 -6.93 19.68 -1.62
N GLU A 219 -6.80 18.39 -1.31
CA GLU A 219 -7.88 17.40 -1.39
C GLU A 219 -8.58 17.19 -0.04
N LYS A 220 -8.03 17.75 1.04
CA LYS A 220 -8.44 17.50 2.43
C LYS A 220 -8.51 16.01 2.79
N ILE A 221 -7.60 15.22 2.22
CA ILE A 221 -7.48 13.77 2.43
C ILE A 221 -6.36 13.47 3.42
N LEU A 222 -6.69 12.69 4.44
CA LEU A 222 -5.74 12.04 5.33
C LEU A 222 -5.73 10.53 5.05
N PHE A 223 -4.61 10.02 4.58
CA PHE A 223 -4.33 8.60 4.59
C PHE A 223 -3.77 8.22 5.97
N GLY A 224 -4.60 7.58 6.79
CA GLY A 224 -4.26 7.18 8.15
C GLY A 224 -3.66 5.77 8.26
N GLY A 225 -3.79 4.95 7.22
CA GLY A 225 -3.26 3.58 7.22
C GLY A 225 -3.86 2.72 8.33
N CYS A 226 -3.16 1.65 8.68
CA CYS A 226 -3.67 0.59 9.56
C CYS A 226 -3.89 1.03 11.03
N MET A 227 -3.39 2.22 11.40
CA MET A 227 -3.63 2.81 12.72
C MET A 227 -5.09 3.23 12.93
N LEU A 228 -5.85 3.45 11.84
CA LEU A 228 -7.27 3.77 11.88
C LEU A 228 -8.09 2.57 11.40
N LYS A 229 -9.24 2.35 12.04
CA LYS A 229 -10.20 1.31 11.69
C LYS A 229 -11.45 1.92 11.08
N ASP A 230 -12.01 1.25 10.08
CA ASP A 230 -13.27 1.66 9.48
C ASP A 230 -14.45 1.40 10.43
N MET A 231 -15.60 2.01 10.11
CA MET A 231 -16.80 1.95 10.96
C MET A 231 -17.39 0.55 11.13
N GLU A 232 -17.13 -0.38 10.21
CA GLU A 232 -17.64 -1.76 10.29
C GLU A 232 -16.69 -2.69 11.08
N THR A 233 -15.45 -2.27 11.32
CA THR A 233 -14.50 -3.02 12.14
C THR A 233 -14.91 -2.98 13.61
N SER A 234 -14.94 -4.14 14.26
CA SER A 234 -15.35 -4.31 15.67
C SER A 234 -14.23 -4.80 16.58
N ASN A 235 -13.05 -5.11 16.04
CA ASN A 235 -11.90 -5.63 16.77
C ASN A 235 -10.61 -4.88 16.39
N ILE A 236 -9.60 -4.97 17.25
CA ILE A 236 -8.34 -4.22 17.08
C ILE A 236 -7.45 -4.77 15.94
N GLY A 237 -7.70 -6.00 15.50
CA GLY A 237 -6.92 -6.70 14.47
C GLY A 237 -5.56 -7.19 14.99
N ASN A 238 -4.59 -7.28 14.08
CA ASN A 238 -3.23 -7.71 14.41
C ASN A 238 -2.48 -6.62 15.21
N ILE A 239 -2.06 -6.96 16.43
CA ILE A 239 -1.31 -6.07 17.34
C ILE A 239 0.11 -6.56 17.62
N SER A 240 0.64 -7.49 16.80
CA SER A 240 1.94 -8.13 17.05
C SER A 240 3.11 -7.14 17.07
N ASP A 241 3.00 -6.05 16.32
CA ASP A 241 4.01 -4.98 16.22
C ASP A 241 3.45 -3.62 16.68
N ALA A 242 2.28 -3.62 17.33
CA ALA A 242 1.64 -2.39 17.79
C ALA A 242 2.45 -1.74 18.90
N ALA A 243 2.45 -0.41 18.90
CA ALA A 243 2.91 0.36 20.04
C ALA A 243 2.02 0.07 21.28
N PRO A 244 2.46 0.42 22.50
CA PRO A 244 1.60 0.37 23.67
C PRO A 244 0.25 1.03 23.39
N LEU A 245 -0.86 0.39 23.79
CA LEU A 245 -2.21 0.87 23.42
C LEU A 245 -2.50 2.30 23.89
N GLU A 246 -1.89 2.72 25.01
CA GLU A 246 -1.94 4.11 25.49
C GLU A 246 -1.24 5.08 24.52
N GLU A 247 -0.08 4.70 23.98
CA GLU A 247 0.62 5.49 22.97
C GLU A 247 -0.21 5.59 21.69
N TRP A 248 -0.84 4.50 21.25
CA TRP A 248 -1.70 4.51 20.07
C TRP A 248 -2.87 5.51 20.23
N LEU A 249 -3.54 5.54 21.39
CA LEU A 249 -4.59 6.53 21.68
C LEU A 249 -4.06 7.97 21.57
N GLN A 250 -2.91 8.25 22.18
CA GLN A 250 -2.27 9.57 22.14
C GLN A 250 -1.80 9.97 20.73
N THR A 251 -1.37 9.00 19.92
CA THR A 251 -1.05 9.20 18.51
C THR A 251 -2.29 9.60 17.72
N ILE A 252 -3.44 8.94 17.93
CA ILE A 252 -4.70 9.33 17.29
C ILE A 252 -5.11 10.75 17.70
N ASP A 253 -4.97 11.12 18.97
CA ASP A 253 -5.28 12.48 19.43
C ASP A 253 -4.40 13.54 18.74
N ARG A 254 -3.10 13.27 18.57
CA ARG A 254 -2.19 14.16 17.83
C ARG A 254 -2.57 14.29 16.36
N VAL A 255 -2.95 13.18 15.71
CA VAL A 255 -3.43 13.18 14.33
C VAL A 255 -4.72 14.01 14.21
N GLU A 256 -5.70 13.79 15.08
CA GLU A 256 -6.98 14.50 15.07
C GLU A 256 -6.79 16.01 15.29
N GLN A 257 -5.87 16.40 16.17
CA GLN A 257 -5.53 17.81 16.43
C GLN A 257 -4.77 18.47 15.26
N GLN A 258 -3.87 17.74 14.60
CA GLN A 258 -3.04 18.26 13.51
C GLN A 258 -3.85 18.55 12.24
N PHE A 259 -4.93 17.78 11.99
CA PHE A 259 -5.72 17.88 10.75
C PHE A 259 -7.19 18.26 11.02
N PRO A 260 -7.47 19.46 11.57
CA PRO A 260 -8.83 19.86 11.94
C PRO A 260 -9.77 20.07 10.75
N ASN A 261 -9.24 20.16 9.53
CA ASN A 261 -10.02 20.39 8.30
C ASN A 261 -10.08 19.14 7.40
N VAL A 262 -9.76 17.95 7.92
CA VAL A 262 -9.89 16.69 7.16
C VAL A 262 -11.35 16.43 6.77
N GLU A 263 -11.56 16.08 5.50
CA GLU A 263 -12.85 15.66 4.95
C GLU A 263 -12.87 14.15 4.71
N TYR A 264 -11.77 13.59 4.21
CA TYR A 264 -11.63 12.15 3.97
C TYR A 264 -10.54 11.56 4.86
N VAL A 265 -10.89 10.55 5.63
CA VAL A 265 -9.99 9.73 6.44
C VAL A 265 -9.99 8.32 5.87
N ILE A 266 -8.83 7.86 5.41
CA ILE A 266 -8.66 6.56 4.76
C ILE A 266 -7.94 5.61 5.72
N PRO A 267 -8.61 4.56 6.23
CA PRO A 267 -7.97 3.50 7.02
C PRO A 267 -7.25 2.52 6.08
N GLY A 268 -6.31 1.74 6.65
CA GLY A 268 -5.57 0.71 5.89
C GLY A 268 -6.44 -0.45 5.42
N HIS A 269 -7.58 -0.69 6.07
CA HIS A 269 -8.56 -1.69 5.66
C HIS A 269 -9.98 -1.15 5.83
N GLY A 270 -10.90 -1.62 4.99
CA GLY A 270 -12.32 -1.26 5.06
C GLY A 270 -12.64 0.07 4.36
N LYS A 271 -13.79 0.67 4.71
CA LYS A 271 -14.27 1.89 4.04
C LYS A 271 -13.60 3.14 4.60
N TYR A 272 -13.29 4.10 3.72
CA TYR A 272 -12.97 5.45 4.16
C TYR A 272 -14.21 6.13 4.77
N GLY A 273 -13.97 7.15 5.58
CA GLY A 273 -15.00 7.99 6.16
C GLY A 273 -14.47 9.39 6.41
N GLY A 274 -14.95 10.04 7.46
CA GLY A 274 -14.44 11.30 7.99
C GLY A 274 -13.86 11.13 9.39
N LYS A 275 -13.96 12.19 10.19
CA LYS A 275 -13.40 12.25 11.55
C LYS A 275 -13.97 11.21 12.51
N GLU A 276 -15.14 10.66 12.22
CA GLU A 276 -15.76 9.62 13.04
C GLU A 276 -14.86 8.38 13.21
N LEU A 277 -13.98 8.10 12.23
CA LEU A 277 -13.01 7.00 12.30
C LEU A 277 -12.03 7.15 13.48
N PHE A 278 -11.65 8.38 13.86
CA PHE A 278 -10.77 8.60 15.01
C PHE A 278 -11.42 8.12 16.31
N LYS A 279 -12.66 8.57 16.56
CA LYS A 279 -13.43 8.18 17.75
C LYS A 279 -13.75 6.69 17.76
N HIS A 280 -14.11 6.14 16.60
CA HIS A 280 -14.40 4.71 16.47
C HIS A 280 -13.18 3.86 16.79
N THR A 281 -12.03 4.20 16.20
CA THR A 281 -10.76 3.52 16.47
C THR A 281 -10.37 3.59 17.94
N LYS A 282 -10.47 4.76 18.58
CA LYS A 282 -10.19 4.92 20.03
C LYS A 282 -11.08 4.00 20.88
N THR A 283 -12.38 3.93 20.57
CA THR A 283 -13.33 3.01 21.27
C THR A 283 -12.88 1.55 21.18
N ILE A 284 -12.44 1.09 20.00
CA ILE A 284 -11.94 -0.28 19.81
C ILE A 284 -10.71 -0.54 20.68
N ILE A 285 -9.76 0.40 20.69
CA ILE A 285 -8.52 0.28 21.47
C ILE A 285 -8.82 0.27 22.98
N GLU A 286 -9.73 1.13 23.46
CA GLU A 286 -10.16 1.15 24.85
C GLU A 286 -10.82 -0.16 25.28
N ASN A 287 -11.70 -0.73 24.44
CA ASN A 287 -12.31 -2.04 24.69
C ASN A 287 -11.27 -3.15 24.83
N GLU A 288 -10.24 -3.15 23.97
CA GLU A 288 -9.13 -4.11 24.06
C GLU A 288 -8.32 -3.92 25.36
N ARG A 289 -8.03 -2.67 25.74
CA ARG A 289 -7.35 -2.36 27.01
C ARG A 289 -8.11 -2.89 28.21
N HIS A 290 -9.41 -2.66 28.28
CA HIS A 290 -10.26 -3.15 29.36
C HIS A 290 -10.28 -4.68 29.41
N THR A 291 -10.32 -5.34 28.25
CA THR A 291 -10.28 -6.81 28.15
C THR A 291 -8.95 -7.39 28.64
N LYS A 292 -7.83 -6.68 28.45
CA LYS A 292 -6.51 -7.10 28.96
C LYS A 292 -6.35 -6.86 30.46
N MET A 293 -6.96 -5.80 31.01
CA MET A 293 -6.90 -5.52 32.45
C MET A 293 -7.78 -6.44 33.30
N SER A 294 -8.80 -7.05 32.71
CA SER A 294 -9.73 -7.96 33.39
C SER A 294 -9.30 -9.44 33.37
N LYS A 295 -8.18 -9.75 32.72
CA LYS A 295 -7.54 -11.08 32.68
C LYS A 295 -6.33 -11.12 33.60
#